data_AF-A0A2D6F507-F1
#
_entry.id   AF-A0A2D6F507-F1
#
_cell.length_a   1.000
_cell.length_b   1.000
_cell.length_c   1.000
_cell.angle_alpha   90.00
_cell.angle_beta   90.00
_cell.angle_gamma   90.00
#
_symmetry.space_group_name_H-M   'P 1'
#
loop_
_entity.id
_entity.type
_entity.pdbx_description
1 polymer ?
#
loop_
_entity_poly.entity_id
_entity_poly.type
_entity_poly.pdbx_seq_one_letter_code
_entity_poly.pdbx_strand_id
1 'polypeptide(L)' 'MDITDRKLLNLIQGPFPMVDQPFQKLGEEVGISEQEVLERLAELKRTNVLRQISAIFDTRRLGFKTTLVAMAYE' A
#
# COMPACT_ATOMS: atom_id res chain seq x y z
N MET A 1 -13.13 10.33 2.32
CA MET A 1 -11.67 10.44 2.14
C MET A 1 -11.29 11.90 2.26
N ASP A 2 -10.52 12.25 3.28
CA ASP A 2 -10.05 13.61 3.55
C ASP A 2 -8.61 13.84 3.03
N ILE A 3 -8.00 14.98 3.37
CA ILE A 3 -6.62 15.33 2.97
C ILE A 3 -5.61 14.37 3.61
N THR A 4 -5.82 13.95 4.86
CA THR A 4 -4.92 13.05 5.59
C THR A 4 -4.93 11.66 4.95
N ASP A 5 -6.11 11.14 4.61
CA ASP A 5 -6.24 9.86 3.90
C ASP A 5 -5.49 9.89 2.56
N ARG A 6 -5.59 10.99 1.81
CA ARG A 6 -4.87 11.17 0.53
C ARG A 6 -3.35 11.22 0.74
N LYS A 7 -2.87 11.88 1.79
CA LYS A 7 -1.44 11.89 2.14
C LYS A 7 -0.95 10.50 2.50
N LEU A 8 -1.70 9.76 3.32
CA LEU A 8 -1.38 8.37 3.67
C LEU A 8 -1.32 7.49 2.42
N LEU A 9 -2.32 7.55 1.56
CA LEU A 9 -2.36 6.78 0.31
C LEU A 9 -1.16 7.09 -0.60
N ASN A 10 -0.75 8.36 -0.70
CA ASN A 10 0.42 8.74 -1.48
C ASN A 10 1.73 8.21 -0.86
N LEU A 11 1.86 8.23 0.47
CA LEU A 11 3.04 7.71 1.16
C LEU A 11 3.18 6.19 0.98
N ILE A 12 2.10 5.43 1.19
CA ILE A 12 2.16 3.95 1.12
C ILE A 12 2.32 3.40 -0.30
N GLN A 13 2.00 4.20 -1.34
CA GLN A 13 2.26 3.83 -2.74
C GLN A 13 3.74 3.98 -3.11
N GLY A 14 4.49 4.79 -2.36
CA GLY A 14 5.93 4.97 -2.52
C GLY A 14 6.75 3.91 -1.78
N PRO A 15 8.00 4.21 -1.41
CA PRO A 15 8.80 3.31 -0.59
C PRO A 15 8.16 3.18 0.80
N PHE A 16 7.66 1.99 1.11
CA PHE A 16 7.14 1.68 2.43
C PHE A 16 8.31 1.68 3.47
N PRO A 17 8.14 2.28 4.65
CA PRO A 17 9.21 2.36 5.65
C PRO A 17 9.69 0.97 6.09
N MET A 18 11.01 0.74 6.05
CA MET A 18 11.67 -0.50 6.50
C MET A 18 12.29 -0.30 7.88
N VAL A 19 11.44 -0.06 8.88
CA VAL A 19 11.80 0.16 10.30
C VAL A 19 10.90 -0.72 11.18
N ASP A 20 11.24 -0.85 12.47
CA ASP A 20 10.50 -1.71 13.41
C ASP A 20 9.02 -1.31 13.57
N GLN A 21 8.72 0.00 13.54
CA GLN A 21 7.37 0.56 13.69
C GLN A 21 6.99 1.42 12.47
N PRO A 22 6.68 0.80 11.32
CA PRO A 22 6.47 1.53 10.07
C PRO A 22 5.21 2.40 10.09
N PHE A 23 4.15 1.97 10.76
CA PHE A 23 2.90 2.74 10.85
C PHE A 23 3.02 3.93 11.78
N GLN A 24 3.77 3.81 12.88
CA GLN A 24 4.19 4.97 13.67
C GLN A 24 4.96 5.98 12.82
N LYS A 25 5.96 5.51 12.04
CA LYS A 25 6.73 6.39 11.16
C LYS A 25 5.84 7.09 10.13
N LEU A 26 4.86 6.40 9.54
CA LEU A 26 3.88 7.02 8.64
C LEU A 26 3.05 8.08 9.37
N GLY A 27 2.61 7.81 10.60
CA GLY A 27 1.87 8.75 11.44
C GLY A 27 2.65 10.03 11.72
N GLU A 28 3.93 9.90 12.04
CA GLU A 28 4.84 11.05 12.24
C GLU A 28 4.93 11.93 10.98
N GLU A 29 5.01 11.33 9.78
CA GLU A 29 5.09 12.07 8.51
C GLU A 29 3.79 12.83 8.17
N VAL A 30 2.62 12.32 8.60
CA VAL A 30 1.32 12.96 8.33
C VAL A 30 0.72 13.71 9.52
N GLY A 31 1.35 13.63 10.70
CA GLY A 31 0.95 14.33 11.93
C GLY A 31 -0.19 13.67 12.71
N ILE A 32 -0.29 12.33 12.69
CA ILE A 32 -1.30 11.56 13.43
C ILE A 32 -0.67 10.39 14.20
N SER A 33 -1.43 9.79 15.12
CA SER A 33 -0.97 8.62 15.87
C SER A 33 -0.90 7.35 15.01
N GLU A 34 -0.07 6.38 15.42
CA GLU A 34 -0.02 5.06 14.78
C GLU A 34 -1.40 4.38 14.73
N GLN A 35 -2.15 4.47 15.84
CA GLN A 35 -3.50 3.90 15.92
C GLN A 35 -4.43 4.51 14.86
N GLU A 36 -4.38 5.83 14.69
CA GLU A 36 -5.20 6.52 13.69
C GLU A 36 -4.79 6.15 12.25
N VAL A 37 -3.49 5.95 11.98
CA VAL A 37 -3.01 5.43 10.68
C VAL A 37 -3.65 4.08 10.39
N LEU A 38 -3.58 3.14 11.34
CA LEU A 38 -4.11 1.79 11.18
C LEU A 38 -5.63 1.79 10.95
N GLU A 39 -6.37 2.57 11.72
CA GLU A 39 -7.83 2.71 11.59
C GLU A 39 -8.23 3.25 10.21
N ARG A 40 -7.56 4.32 9.75
CA ARG A 40 -7.81 4.90 8.43
C ARG A 40 -7.47 3.94 7.30
N LEU A 41 -6.32 3.27 7.36
CA LEU A 41 -5.94 2.27 6.35
C LEU A 41 -6.89 1.08 6.33
N ALA A 42 -7.37 0.62 7.49
CA ALA A 42 -8.36 -0.45 7.58
C ALA A 42 -9.70 -0.05 6.94
N GLU A 43 -10.15 1.19 7.17
CA GLU A 43 -11.38 1.72 6.58
C GLU A 43 -11.26 1.90 5.05
N LEU A 44 -10.12 2.42 4.57
CA LEU A 44 -9.82 2.51 3.14
C LEU A 44 -9.78 1.13 2.48
N LYS A 45 -9.31 0.11 3.19
CA LYS A 45 -9.34 -1.27 2.73
C LYS A 45 -10.75 -1.83 2.66
N ARG A 46 -11.57 -1.60 3.71
CA ARG A 46 -12.97 -2.04 3.78
C ARG A 46 -13.82 -1.43 2.67
N THR A 47 -13.53 -0.19 2.28
CA THR A 47 -14.23 0.54 1.22
C THR A 47 -13.66 0.28 -0.18
N ASN A 48 -12.73 -0.67 -0.33
CA ASN A 48 -12.06 -1.04 -1.59
C ASN A 48 -11.24 0.09 -2.25
N VAL A 49 -10.95 1.18 -1.54
CA VAL A 49 -10.01 2.22 -2.01
C VAL A 49 -8.58 1.69 -1.95
N LEU A 50 -8.23 0.98 -0.87
CA LEU A 50 -6.96 0.29 -0.71
C LEU A 50 -7.14 -1.22 -0.91
N ARG A 51 -6.62 -1.77 -2.00
CA ARG A 51 -6.78 -3.21 -2.28
C ARG A 51 -5.96 -4.09 -1.34
N GLN A 52 -4.66 -3.81 -1.23
CA GLN A 52 -3.73 -4.55 -0.39
C GLN A 52 -2.46 -3.74 -0.16
N ILE A 53 -1.78 -4.02 0.95
CA ILE A 53 -0.39 -3.64 1.21
C ILE A 53 0.39 -4.95 1.26
N SER A 54 1.29 -5.18 0.32
CA SER A 54 2.02 -6.44 0.19
C SER A 54 3.41 -6.23 -0.40
N ALA A 55 4.28 -7.21 -0.20
CA ALA A 55 5.56 -7.24 -0.87
C ALA A 55 5.39 -7.38 -2.39
N ILE A 56 6.17 -6.61 -3.15
CA ILE A 56 6.32 -6.75 -4.59
C ILE A 56 7.63 -7.49 -4.84
N PHE A 57 7.53 -8.64 -5.50
CA PHE A 57 8.67 -9.48 -5.83
C PHE A 57 9.07 -9.30 -7.30
N ASP A 58 10.37 -9.20 -7.56
CA ASP A 58 10.89 -9.38 -8.92
C ASP A 58 10.87 -10.87 -9.26
N THR A 59 9.84 -11.28 -10.01
CA THR A 59 9.60 -12.67 -10.39
C THR A 59 10.77 -13.28 -11.17
N ARG A 60 11.51 -12.48 -11.95
CA ARG A 60 12.68 -12.95 -12.71
C ARG A 60 13.82 -13.34 -11.78
N ARG A 61 14.06 -12.56 -10.73
CA ARG A 61 15.07 -12.89 -9.70
C ARG A 61 14.71 -14.14 -8.91
N LEU A 62 13.42 -14.44 -8.80
CA LEU A 62 12.92 -15.68 -8.20
C LEU A 62 12.93 -16.89 -9.17
N GLY A 63 13.43 -16.74 -10.40
CA GLY A 63 13.51 -17.81 -11.39
C GLY A 63 12.21 -18.10 -12.15
N PHE A 64 11.17 -17.28 -11.96
CA PHE A 64 9.93 -17.41 -12.69
C PHE A 64 10.06 -16.84 -14.11
N LYS A 65 9.38 -17.49 -15.06
CA LYS A 65 9.20 -16.97 -16.42
C LYS A 65 7.75 -16.51 -16.58
N THR A 66 7.57 -15.25 -16.95
CA THR A 66 6.26 -14.64 -17.17
C THR A 66 6.11 -14.28 -18.64
N THR A 67 4.92 -14.47 -19.20
CA THR A 67 4.55 -13.99 -20.54
C THR A 67 3.23 -13.24 -20.45
N LEU A 68 3.10 -12.12 -21.19
CA LEU A 68 1.83 -11.43 -21.34
C LEU A 68 1.04 -12.13 -22.45
N VAL A 69 -0.19 -12.56 -22.15
CA VAL A 69 -1.10 -13.15 -23.14
C VAL A 69 -2.36 -12.31 -23.16
N ALA A 70 -2.79 -11.91 -24.36
CA ALA A 70 -4.07 -11.28 -24.60
C ALA A 70 -4.81 -12.10 -25.67
N MET A 71 -6.10 -12.33 -25.47
CA MET A 71 -6.97 -12.94 -26.47
C MET A 71 -8.22 -12.09 -26.64
N ALA A 72 -8.73 -12.02 -27.86
CA ALA A 72 -10.09 -11.54 -28.11
C ALA A 72 -11.06 -12.72 -27.96
N TYR A 73 -12.28 -12.44 -27.54
CA TYR A 73 -13.38 -13.40 -27.43
C TYR A 73 -14.62 -12.77 -28.09
N GLU A 74 -15.43 -13.59 -28.76
CA GLU A 74 -16.68 -13.17 -29.43
C GLU A 74 -17.87 -13.05 -28.46
#